data_AF-A0A0L1JHR1-F1
#
_entry.id   AF-A0A0L1JHR1-F1
#
_cell.length_a   1.000
_cell.length_b   1.000
_cell.length_c   1.000
_cell.angle_alpha   90.00
_cell.angle_beta   90.00
_cell.angle_gamma   90.00
#
_symmetry.space_group_name_H-M   'P 1'
#
loop_
_entity.id
_entity.type
_entity.pdbx_description
1 polymer ?
#
loop_
_entity_poly.entity_id
_entity_poly.type
_entity_poly.pdbx_seq_one_letter_code
_entity_poly.pdbx_strand_id
1 'polypeptide(L)'
;MIVNLWILVLGLGLFLAADARRPQPIGIDLGPELLTAAYAHTSDNVSVIAALTPGPDDIYVRHMLLLRLEYADRHDIMRPWRKSAQWTLKGYLSNLSQQLIAELSAFGDKPALQNSQILSFARTAFRTVLQAVSYTRRLVNPGYNEEIRLVDVQAGFVDMLRQLKQKAAADNDIDLDYAIIAVPEFFNQTLREMVADASREAGIKSALTPVSRTTAATFVSTSTIVNPSGLNYAVIDHGMFYLDVSAGHGRERIHQYFPALQFGSTMIDKHLTDRLVSRVEELNMEIAIGASQTALYGPVRQARTLIRDDLDSHLLGSKNDPDRHFDEYPLDLTNWGSGQSQAVLSWEDVHAAERRFIGVVASNLIIYLAALRLRRLPDAPRDQIIPENVDRVVILTTGPDGPLLEQAVRESLGEHIEIIGGTLRESFSPAASGAARAALVAMSPGMCRKRSERSVFDHEL
;
A
#
# COMPACT_ATOMS: atom_id res chain seq x y z
N MET A 1 -11.33 57.16 -7.39
CA MET A 1 -11.27 56.05 -6.42
C MET A 1 -11.82 54.73 -6.97
N ILE A 2 -12.95 54.70 -7.67
CA ILE A 2 -13.57 53.46 -8.18
C ILE A 2 -12.71 52.74 -9.25
N VAL A 3 -11.97 53.49 -10.09
CA VAL A 3 -11.12 52.91 -11.16
C VAL A 3 -9.92 52.11 -10.61
N ASN A 4 -9.36 52.50 -9.46
CA ASN A 4 -8.24 51.78 -8.85
C ASN A 4 -8.65 50.46 -8.20
N LEU A 5 -9.92 50.33 -7.79
CA LEU A 5 -10.45 49.08 -7.20
C LEU A 5 -10.62 48.00 -8.28
N TRP A 6 -11.08 48.37 -9.48
CA TRP A 6 -11.21 47.44 -10.60
C TRP A 6 -9.87 46.91 -11.10
N ILE A 7 -8.83 47.75 -11.15
CA ILE A 7 -7.47 47.32 -11.55
C ILE A 7 -6.87 46.36 -10.50
N LEU A 8 -7.15 46.58 -9.21
CA LEU A 8 -6.74 45.67 -8.13
C LEU A 8 -7.48 44.34 -8.21
N VAL A 9 -8.79 44.34 -8.46
CA VAL A 9 -9.59 43.11 -8.59
C VAL A 9 -9.24 42.33 -9.86
N LEU A 10 -9.05 43.01 -11.00
CA LEU A 10 -8.56 42.38 -12.24
C LEU A 10 -7.12 41.89 -12.10
N GLY A 11 -6.26 42.67 -11.45
CA GLY A 11 -4.87 42.29 -11.17
C GLY A 11 -4.78 41.07 -10.27
N LEU A 12 -5.59 41.01 -9.21
CA LEU A 12 -5.68 39.86 -8.29
C LEU A 12 -6.32 38.64 -8.99
N GLY A 13 -7.37 38.84 -9.79
CA GLY A 13 -8.00 37.78 -10.57
C GLY A 13 -7.09 37.21 -11.65
N LEU A 14 -6.27 38.04 -12.31
CA LEU A 14 -5.25 37.61 -13.26
C LEU A 14 -4.05 36.96 -12.58
N PHE A 15 -3.67 37.39 -11.37
CA PHE A 15 -2.61 36.73 -10.58
C PHE A 15 -3.04 35.34 -10.13
N LEU A 16 -4.26 35.20 -9.57
CA LEU A 16 -4.83 33.92 -9.17
C LEU A 16 -5.03 32.99 -10.38
N ALA A 17 -5.47 33.52 -11.53
CA ALA A 17 -5.59 32.75 -12.77
C ALA A 17 -4.24 32.42 -13.43
N ALA A 18 -3.17 33.18 -13.15
CA ALA A 18 -1.82 32.90 -13.63
C ALA A 18 -1.08 31.89 -12.74
N ASP A 19 -1.36 31.89 -11.44
CA ASP A 19 -0.83 30.90 -10.49
C ASP A 19 -1.47 29.52 -10.70
N ALA A 20 -2.78 29.49 -11.01
CA ALA A 20 -3.51 28.28 -11.39
C ALA A 20 -3.07 27.64 -12.73
N ARG A 21 -2.16 28.27 -13.49
CA ARG A 21 -1.64 27.73 -14.77
C ARG A 21 -0.27 27.08 -14.65
N ARG A 22 0.38 27.16 -13.48
CA ARG A 22 1.67 26.50 -13.29
C ARG A 22 1.42 25.07 -12.83
N PRO A 23 2.11 24.08 -13.44
CA PRO A 23 2.05 22.70 -12.96
C PRO A 23 2.29 22.67 -11.45
N GLN A 24 1.43 21.95 -10.74
CA GLN A 24 1.51 21.78 -9.30
C GLN A 24 2.38 20.56 -8.95
N PRO A 25 3.22 20.61 -7.90
CA PRO A 25 4.10 19.51 -7.49
C PRO A 25 3.31 18.37 -6.84
N ILE A 26 2.62 17.60 -7.68
CA ILE A 26 1.75 16.51 -7.27
C ILE A 26 2.44 15.17 -7.53
N GLY A 27 2.28 14.26 -6.57
CA GLY A 27 2.63 12.86 -6.70
C GLY A 27 1.39 11.99 -6.60
N ILE A 28 1.27 10.99 -7.47
CA ILE A 28 0.25 9.94 -7.39
C ILE A 28 0.94 8.62 -7.04
N ASP A 29 0.40 7.85 -6.10
CA ASP A 29 0.73 6.45 -5.90
C ASP A 29 -0.44 5.57 -6.33
N LEU A 30 -0.21 4.74 -7.36
CA LEU A 30 -1.13 3.71 -7.83
C LEU A 30 -0.88 2.40 -7.08
N GLY A 31 -1.17 2.42 -5.78
CA GLY A 31 -1.10 1.22 -4.94
C GLY A 31 -2.14 0.17 -5.34
N PRO A 32 -1.90 -1.13 -5.09
CA PRO A 32 -2.85 -2.18 -5.45
C PRO A 32 -4.19 -2.09 -4.68
N GLU A 33 -4.15 -1.70 -3.40
CA GLU A 33 -5.34 -1.62 -2.55
C GLU A 33 -5.85 -0.18 -2.31
N LEU A 34 -5.01 0.83 -2.49
CA LEU A 34 -5.33 2.24 -2.27
C LEU A 34 -4.56 3.11 -3.26
N LEU A 35 -5.24 4.06 -3.87
CA LEU A 35 -4.62 5.11 -4.67
C LEU A 35 -4.54 6.38 -3.85
N THR A 36 -3.40 7.07 -3.89
CA THR A 36 -3.22 8.31 -3.15
C THR A 36 -2.61 9.39 -4.03
N ALA A 37 -3.04 10.63 -3.82
CA ALA A 37 -2.41 11.80 -4.39
C ALA A 37 -1.92 12.70 -3.26
N ALA A 38 -0.72 13.24 -3.41
CA ALA A 38 -0.11 14.17 -2.47
C ALA A 38 0.39 15.41 -3.20
N TYR A 39 0.37 16.54 -2.51
CA TYR A 39 0.87 17.83 -2.97
C TYR A 39 2.01 18.29 -2.06
N ALA A 40 3.14 18.66 -2.65
CA ALA A 40 4.28 19.21 -1.92
C ALA A 40 4.22 20.73 -1.88
N HIS A 41 3.84 21.30 -0.73
CA HIS A 41 3.90 22.75 -0.49
C HIS A 41 5.34 23.24 -0.46
N THR A 42 6.21 22.47 0.16
CA THR A 42 7.67 22.69 0.27
C THR A 42 8.38 21.34 0.30
N SER A 43 9.73 21.34 0.37
CA SER A 43 10.49 20.09 0.48
C SER A 43 10.23 19.35 1.78
N ASP A 44 9.75 20.00 2.83
CA ASP A 44 9.47 19.43 4.15
C ASP A 44 7.97 19.37 4.49
N ASN A 45 7.12 20.10 3.75
CA ASN A 45 5.66 20.11 3.95
C ASN A 45 4.93 19.48 2.75
N VAL A 46 4.38 18.29 2.98
CA VAL A 46 3.60 17.54 1.98
C VAL A 46 2.26 17.14 2.58
N SER A 47 1.18 17.35 1.85
CA SER A 47 -0.17 16.97 2.25
C SER A 47 -0.77 15.95 1.28
N VAL A 48 -1.43 14.92 1.81
CA VAL A 48 -2.32 14.07 1.01
C VAL A 48 -3.54 14.89 0.60
N ILE A 49 -3.84 14.93 -0.69
CA ILE A 49 -4.91 15.73 -1.29
C ILE A 49 -6.07 14.88 -1.80
N ALA A 50 -5.83 13.59 -2.04
CA ALA A 50 -6.88 12.63 -2.33
C ALA A 50 -6.42 11.23 -1.96
N ALA A 51 -7.37 10.41 -1.52
CA ALA A 51 -7.17 8.97 -1.35
C ALA A 51 -8.41 8.26 -1.87
N LEU A 52 -8.24 7.35 -2.81
CA LEU A 52 -9.31 6.58 -3.42
C LEU A 52 -9.12 5.11 -3.09
N THR A 53 -10.16 4.53 -2.51
CA THR A 53 -10.29 3.10 -2.34
C THR A 53 -11.12 2.56 -3.48
N PRO A 54 -10.58 1.69 -4.34
CA PRO A 54 -11.38 1.01 -5.34
C PRO A 54 -12.50 0.22 -4.66
N GLY A 55 -13.72 0.30 -5.20
CA GLY A 55 -14.85 -0.45 -4.68
C GLY A 55 -14.66 -1.98 -4.84
N PRO A 56 -15.48 -2.79 -4.17
CA PRO A 56 -15.40 -4.26 -4.28
C PRO A 56 -15.73 -4.79 -5.69
N ASP A 57 -16.42 -3.99 -6.51
CA ASP A 57 -16.74 -4.30 -7.90
C ASP A 57 -15.77 -3.67 -8.91
N ASP A 58 -14.74 -2.98 -8.44
CA ASP A 58 -13.80 -2.26 -9.29
C ASP A 58 -12.84 -3.21 -10.02
N ILE A 59 -12.71 -3.03 -11.33
CA ILE A 59 -11.85 -3.86 -12.18
C ILE A 59 -10.36 -3.63 -11.89
N TYR A 60 -9.98 -2.46 -11.39
CA TYR A 60 -8.59 -2.07 -11.15
C TYR A 60 -7.86 -3.08 -10.25
N VAL A 61 -8.47 -3.38 -9.11
CA VAL A 61 -7.92 -4.27 -8.08
C VAL A 61 -7.70 -5.67 -8.63
N ARG A 62 -8.73 -6.17 -9.32
CA ARG A 62 -8.74 -7.52 -9.87
C ARG A 62 -7.61 -7.67 -10.86
N HIS A 63 -7.45 -6.69 -11.76
CA HIS A 63 -6.34 -6.67 -12.68
C HIS A 63 -4.99 -6.51 -11.98
N MET A 64 -4.87 -5.68 -10.94
CA MET A 64 -3.64 -5.56 -10.15
C MET A 64 -3.20 -6.90 -9.54
N LEU A 65 -4.12 -7.66 -8.96
CA LEU A 65 -3.79 -9.00 -8.43
C LEU A 65 -3.39 -9.95 -9.56
N LEU A 66 -4.14 -9.98 -10.66
CA LEU A 66 -3.86 -10.88 -11.78
C LEU A 66 -2.49 -10.58 -12.43
N LEU A 67 -2.17 -9.30 -12.64
CA LEU A 67 -0.86 -8.87 -13.15
C LEU A 67 0.28 -9.26 -12.21
N ARG A 68 0.07 -9.17 -10.89
CA ARG A 68 1.04 -9.61 -9.88
C ARG A 68 1.24 -11.12 -9.92
N LEU A 69 0.17 -11.91 -10.06
CA LEU A 69 0.26 -13.37 -10.19
C LEU A 69 0.95 -13.78 -11.49
N GLU A 70 0.68 -13.10 -12.60
CA GLU A 70 1.36 -13.30 -13.88
C GLU A 70 2.86 -13.00 -13.75
N TYR A 71 3.22 -11.90 -13.09
CA TYR A 71 4.61 -11.58 -12.78
C TYR A 71 5.27 -12.68 -11.96
N ALA A 72 4.58 -13.19 -10.93
CA ALA A 72 5.05 -14.25 -10.05
C ALA A 72 5.35 -15.55 -10.81
N ASP A 73 4.46 -15.93 -11.72
CA ASP A 73 4.58 -17.12 -12.56
C ASP A 73 5.75 -16.99 -13.55
N ARG A 74 5.86 -15.85 -14.25
CA ARG A 74 6.92 -15.60 -15.23
C ARG A 74 8.33 -15.59 -14.62
N HIS A 75 8.47 -15.07 -13.41
CA HIS A 75 9.76 -14.99 -12.71
C HIS A 75 10.01 -16.17 -11.77
N ASP A 76 9.13 -17.18 -11.82
CA ASP A 76 9.34 -18.44 -11.13
C ASP A 76 9.46 -18.33 -9.60
N ILE A 77 8.93 -17.24 -9.04
CA ILE A 77 9.04 -16.88 -7.63
C ILE A 77 8.39 -17.95 -6.74
N MET A 78 7.39 -18.65 -7.27
CA MET A 78 6.63 -19.68 -6.58
C MET A 78 7.19 -21.11 -6.77
N ARG A 79 8.25 -21.32 -7.59
CA ARG A 79 8.72 -22.68 -7.95
C ARG A 79 9.22 -23.55 -6.81
N PRO A 80 9.97 -23.04 -5.80
CA PRO A 80 10.43 -23.87 -4.68
C PRO A 80 9.29 -24.46 -3.84
N TRP A 81 8.06 -23.96 -4.04
CA TRP A 81 6.92 -24.24 -3.17
C TRP A 81 5.73 -24.89 -3.91
N ARG A 82 5.88 -25.20 -5.22
CA ARG A 82 4.93 -26.04 -5.97
C ARG A 82 5.05 -27.51 -5.52
N LYS A 83 4.37 -27.91 -4.45
CA LYS A 83 4.04 -29.33 -4.24
C LYS A 83 2.95 -29.74 -5.23
N SER A 84 3.18 -30.84 -5.96
CA SER A 84 2.53 -31.20 -7.23
C SER A 84 1.05 -31.64 -7.18
N ALA A 85 0.27 -31.28 -6.16
CA ALA A 85 -1.16 -31.65 -6.15
C ALA A 85 -2.08 -30.82 -5.24
N GLN A 86 -1.54 -30.09 -4.25
CA GLN A 86 -2.36 -29.46 -3.19
C GLN A 86 -2.52 -27.94 -3.31
N TRP A 87 -1.75 -27.28 -4.18
CA TRP A 87 -1.92 -25.86 -4.49
C TRP A 87 -2.69 -25.69 -5.80
N THR A 88 -3.92 -26.20 -5.85
CA THR A 88 -4.85 -25.77 -6.89
C THR A 88 -5.55 -24.51 -6.37
N LEU A 89 -5.12 -23.36 -6.87
CA LEU A 89 -5.70 -22.01 -6.63
C LEU A 89 -7.24 -22.03 -6.63
N LYS A 90 -7.81 -22.94 -7.42
CA LYS A 90 -9.23 -23.26 -7.60
C LYS A 90 -9.99 -23.61 -6.30
N GLY A 91 -9.40 -24.35 -5.35
CA GLY A 91 -10.08 -24.78 -4.13
C GLY A 91 -10.14 -23.72 -3.03
N TYR A 92 -9.20 -22.77 -3.06
CA TYR A 92 -9.09 -21.69 -2.08
C TYR A 92 -10.03 -20.52 -2.40
N LEU A 93 -10.55 -20.46 -3.62
CA LEU A 93 -11.19 -19.27 -4.15
C LEU A 93 -12.73 -19.51 -4.38
N SER A 94 -13.25 -20.67 -4.74
CA SER A 94 -14.59 -20.72 -5.38
C SER A 94 -15.91 -20.29 -4.65
N ASN A 95 -16.00 -20.08 -3.32
CA ASN A 95 -17.30 -20.11 -2.60
C ASN A 95 -17.72 -18.83 -1.78
N LEU A 96 -17.28 -17.63 -2.15
CA LEU A 96 -17.27 -16.47 -1.23
C LEU A 96 -18.26 -15.33 -1.53
N SER A 97 -19.31 -15.53 -2.32
CA SER A 97 -20.13 -14.41 -2.79
C SER A 97 -21.63 -14.59 -2.59
N GLN A 98 -22.25 -13.87 -1.62
CA GLN A 98 -23.54 -13.24 -1.91
C GLN A 98 -23.99 -11.98 -1.16
N GLN A 99 -23.57 -11.59 0.06
CA GLN A 99 -24.23 -10.44 0.73
C GLN A 99 -23.28 -9.62 1.63
N LEU A 100 -22.91 -8.40 1.21
CA LEU A 100 -22.15 -7.46 2.07
C LEU A 100 -22.18 -6.02 1.51
N ILE A 101 -23.35 -5.36 1.60
CA ILE A 101 -23.49 -3.91 1.38
C ILE A 101 -24.22 -3.21 2.55
N ALA A 102 -24.82 -3.93 3.50
CA ALA A 102 -25.77 -3.33 4.45
C ALA A 102 -25.18 -2.84 5.80
N GLU A 103 -24.03 -3.32 6.27
CA GLU A 103 -23.62 -3.09 7.69
C GLU A 103 -22.45 -2.11 7.90
N LEU A 104 -21.88 -1.53 6.85
CA LEU A 104 -20.78 -0.57 6.97
C LEU A 104 -21.21 0.86 7.38
N SER A 105 -22.52 1.12 7.47
CA SER A 105 -23.07 2.44 7.85
C SER A 105 -23.06 2.68 9.37
N ALA A 106 -23.21 1.65 10.20
CA ALA A 106 -23.42 1.81 11.65
C ALA A 106 -22.16 2.21 12.47
N PHE A 107 -20.96 1.96 11.95
CA PHE A 107 -19.71 2.33 12.64
C PHE A 107 -19.28 3.79 12.37
N GLY A 108 -19.87 4.44 11.37
CA GLY A 108 -19.51 5.79 10.92
C GLY A 108 -20.06 6.94 11.78
N ASP A 109 -20.99 6.68 12.69
CA ASP A 109 -21.80 7.72 13.32
C ASP A 109 -21.33 8.14 14.73
N LYS A 110 -20.14 7.72 15.17
CA LYS A 110 -19.59 8.19 16.45
C LYS A 110 -19.22 9.69 16.38
N PRO A 111 -19.81 10.57 17.23
CA PRO A 111 -19.62 12.02 17.17
C PRO A 111 -18.18 12.50 17.39
N ALA A 112 -17.34 11.70 18.05
CA ALA A 112 -15.95 12.02 18.36
C ALA A 112 -15.03 12.10 17.12
N LEU A 113 -15.47 11.61 15.96
CA LEU A 113 -14.68 11.47 14.72
C LEU A 113 -14.97 12.54 13.65
N GLN A 114 -15.75 13.58 13.96
CA GLN A 114 -16.28 14.52 12.95
C GLN A 114 -15.42 15.77 12.67
N ASN A 115 -14.39 16.08 13.47
CA ASN A 115 -13.82 17.44 13.50
C ASN A 115 -12.35 17.61 13.03
N SER A 116 -11.80 16.77 12.14
CA SER A 116 -10.48 17.06 11.54
C SER A 116 -10.29 16.50 10.13
N GLN A 117 -9.69 17.30 9.23
CA GLN A 117 -9.34 16.90 7.86
C GLN A 117 -8.32 15.76 7.82
N ILE A 118 -7.41 15.66 8.80
CA ILE A 118 -6.44 14.54 8.90
C ILE A 118 -7.14 13.24 9.30
N LEU A 119 -8.25 13.35 10.06
CA LEU A 119 -9.08 12.24 10.51
C LEU A 119 -9.98 11.65 9.41
N SER A 120 -10.42 12.44 8.42
CA SER A 120 -11.24 11.92 7.31
C SER A 120 -10.45 11.03 6.36
N PHE A 121 -9.15 11.29 6.16
CA PHE A 121 -8.27 10.47 5.33
C PHE A 121 -7.87 9.17 6.02
N ALA A 122 -7.46 9.22 7.29
CA ALA A 122 -7.20 8.02 8.08
C ALA A 122 -8.46 7.15 8.22
N ARG A 123 -9.64 7.78 8.31
CA ARG A 123 -10.95 7.12 8.23
C ARG A 123 -11.26 6.53 6.86
N THR A 124 -10.82 7.15 5.77
CA THR A 124 -10.96 6.60 4.41
C THR A 124 -10.04 5.39 4.24
N ALA A 125 -8.77 5.48 4.65
CA ALA A 125 -7.82 4.37 4.69
C ALA A 125 -8.29 3.23 5.61
N PHE A 126 -8.91 3.56 6.75
CA PHE A 126 -9.48 2.55 7.65
C PHE A 126 -10.79 1.96 7.10
N ARG A 127 -11.64 2.76 6.45
CA ARG A 127 -12.75 2.26 5.63
C ARG A 127 -12.23 1.39 4.50
N THR A 128 -11.04 1.65 3.94
CA THR A 128 -10.36 0.77 2.97
C THR A 128 -10.02 -0.57 3.60
N VAL A 129 -9.47 -0.59 4.80
CA VAL A 129 -9.17 -1.84 5.53
C VAL A 129 -10.46 -2.63 5.83
N LEU A 130 -11.51 -1.95 6.29
CA LEU A 130 -12.82 -2.56 6.58
C LEU A 130 -13.63 -2.91 5.31
N GLN A 131 -13.51 -2.18 4.22
CA GLN A 131 -14.13 -2.50 2.92
C GLN A 131 -13.31 -3.55 2.16
N ALA A 132 -11.99 -3.61 2.39
CA ALA A 132 -11.12 -4.72 1.98
C ALA A 132 -11.53 -6.05 2.65
N VAL A 133 -12.35 -6.02 3.72
CA VAL A 133 -13.00 -7.21 4.29
C VAL A 133 -14.09 -7.77 3.35
N SER A 134 -14.76 -6.92 2.55
CA SER A 134 -15.74 -7.35 1.52
C SER A 134 -15.09 -7.80 0.19
N TYR A 135 -13.77 -7.62 0.08
CA TYR A 135 -12.96 -7.68 -1.14
C TYR A 135 -12.42 -9.08 -1.44
N THR A 136 -12.39 -9.94 -0.43
CA THR A 136 -12.22 -11.38 -0.58
C THR A 136 -13.35 -12.01 -1.42
N ARG A 137 -14.44 -11.30 -1.75
CA ARG A 137 -15.58 -11.84 -2.50
C ARG A 137 -15.29 -12.16 -3.99
N ARG A 138 -14.42 -11.41 -4.69
CA ARG A 138 -14.24 -11.52 -6.16
C ARG A 138 -12.83 -11.79 -6.67
N LEU A 139 -11.79 -11.58 -5.87
CA LEU A 139 -10.43 -12.11 -6.15
C LEU A 139 -10.37 -13.64 -6.09
N VAL A 140 -11.51 -14.21 -5.72
CA VAL A 140 -11.81 -15.53 -5.26
C VAL A 140 -12.77 -16.24 -6.25
N ASN A 141 -13.29 -15.54 -7.27
CA ASN A 141 -13.91 -16.22 -8.43
C ASN A 141 -13.43 -15.62 -9.76
N PRO A 142 -12.14 -15.80 -10.13
CA PRO A 142 -11.80 -15.71 -11.53
C PRO A 142 -12.45 -16.91 -12.22
N GLY A 143 -13.50 -16.66 -12.99
CA GLY A 143 -13.89 -17.60 -14.04
C GLY A 143 -12.61 -17.93 -14.81
N TYR A 144 -12.24 -19.21 -14.85
CA TYR A 144 -10.91 -19.70 -15.28
C TYR A 144 -10.56 -19.41 -16.75
N ASN A 145 -11.34 -18.57 -17.44
CA ASN A 145 -11.20 -18.18 -18.84
C ASN A 145 -11.26 -16.66 -19.06
N GLU A 146 -11.16 -15.84 -18.00
CA GLU A 146 -11.13 -14.39 -18.20
C GLU A 146 -9.71 -13.98 -18.60
N GLU A 147 -9.53 -13.80 -19.90
CA GLU A 147 -8.31 -13.29 -20.49
C GLU A 147 -8.08 -11.85 -20.01
N ILE A 148 -6.90 -11.55 -19.45
CA ILE A 148 -6.55 -10.17 -19.08
C ILE A 148 -6.42 -9.39 -20.39
N ARG A 149 -7.46 -8.64 -20.74
CA ARG A 149 -7.40 -7.76 -21.91
C ARG A 149 -6.76 -6.46 -21.47
N LEU A 150 -5.64 -6.10 -22.09
CA LEU A 150 -4.91 -4.85 -21.81
C LEU A 150 -5.80 -3.61 -21.92
N VAL A 151 -6.83 -3.63 -22.77
CA VAL A 151 -7.82 -2.55 -22.89
C VAL A 151 -8.66 -2.37 -21.61
N ASP A 152 -9.03 -3.47 -20.93
CA ASP A 152 -9.82 -3.39 -19.70
C ASP A 152 -8.93 -2.91 -18.53
N VAL A 153 -7.65 -3.29 -18.54
CA VAL A 153 -6.66 -2.79 -17.58
C VAL A 153 -6.47 -1.28 -17.74
N GLN A 154 -6.27 -0.81 -18.98
CA GLN A 154 -6.15 0.61 -19.28
C GLN A 154 -7.40 1.39 -18.88
N ALA A 155 -8.59 0.90 -19.21
CA ALA A 155 -9.86 1.52 -18.82
C ALA A 155 -9.99 1.65 -17.29
N GLY A 156 -9.56 0.62 -16.55
CA GLY A 156 -9.50 0.66 -15.09
C GLY A 156 -8.55 1.75 -14.56
N PHE A 157 -7.38 1.92 -15.16
CA PHE A 157 -6.48 3.02 -14.79
C PHE A 157 -7.08 4.40 -15.10
N VAL A 158 -7.68 4.57 -16.27
CA VAL A 158 -8.32 5.84 -16.66
C VAL A 158 -9.43 6.21 -15.67
N ASP A 159 -10.30 5.26 -15.35
CA ASP A 159 -11.42 5.51 -14.44
C ASP A 159 -10.94 5.88 -13.04
N MET A 160 -9.99 5.13 -12.49
CA MET A 160 -9.38 5.42 -11.20
C MET A 160 -8.69 6.78 -11.14
N LEU A 161 -7.96 7.16 -12.19
CA LEU A 161 -7.31 8.47 -12.27
C LEU A 161 -8.32 9.61 -12.37
N ARG A 162 -9.42 9.43 -13.11
CA ARG A 162 -10.52 10.41 -13.17
C ARG A 162 -11.21 10.57 -11.82
N GLN A 163 -11.51 9.47 -11.12
CA GLN A 163 -12.09 9.50 -9.78
C GLN A 163 -11.16 10.18 -8.77
N LEU A 164 -9.86 9.88 -8.82
CA LEU A 164 -8.86 10.52 -7.95
C LEU A 164 -8.77 12.03 -8.21
N LYS A 165 -8.77 12.44 -9.50
CA LYS A 165 -8.79 13.86 -9.90
C LYS A 165 -10.06 14.57 -9.41
N GLN A 166 -11.23 13.96 -9.59
CA GLN A 166 -12.49 14.51 -9.09
C GLN A 166 -12.48 14.66 -7.57
N LYS A 167 -11.93 13.68 -6.85
CA LYS A 167 -11.79 13.73 -5.39
C LYS A 167 -10.85 14.84 -4.91
N ALA A 168 -9.70 15.01 -5.57
CA ALA A 168 -8.77 16.10 -5.27
C ALA A 168 -9.42 17.48 -5.45
N ALA A 169 -10.17 17.67 -6.54
CA ALA A 169 -10.89 18.91 -6.79
C ALA A 169 -12.02 19.16 -5.76
N ALA A 170 -12.79 18.12 -5.42
CA ALA A 170 -13.90 18.25 -4.48
C ALA A 170 -13.45 18.49 -3.02
N ASP A 171 -12.40 17.78 -2.58
CA ASP A 171 -11.98 17.80 -1.18
C ASP A 171 -11.01 18.96 -0.88
N ASN A 172 -10.22 19.41 -1.88
CA ASN A 172 -9.11 20.35 -1.66
C ASN A 172 -9.03 21.50 -2.68
N ASP A 173 -9.96 21.63 -3.63
CA ASP A 173 -9.92 22.64 -4.71
C ASP A 173 -8.61 22.61 -5.51
N ILE A 174 -8.05 21.41 -5.70
CA ILE A 174 -6.81 21.17 -6.43
C ILE A 174 -7.13 20.54 -7.78
N ASP A 175 -6.73 21.19 -8.88
CA ASP A 175 -6.77 20.59 -10.21
C ASP A 175 -5.56 19.68 -10.42
N LEU A 176 -5.83 18.38 -10.48
CA LEU A 176 -4.81 17.39 -10.75
C LEU A 176 -4.59 17.30 -12.27
N ASP A 177 -3.75 18.17 -12.83
CA ASP A 177 -3.44 18.24 -14.26
C ASP A 177 -2.00 17.80 -14.62
N TYR A 178 -1.13 17.67 -13.62
CA TYR A 178 0.26 17.24 -13.75
C TYR A 178 0.67 16.42 -12.53
N ALA A 179 1.41 15.33 -12.72
CA ALA A 179 1.94 14.54 -11.60
C ALA A 179 3.20 13.73 -11.96
N ILE A 180 3.99 13.38 -10.95
CA ILE A 180 4.83 12.17 -10.98
C ILE A 180 3.99 10.99 -10.49
N ILE A 181 4.00 9.89 -11.24
CA ILE A 181 3.18 8.72 -10.94
C ILE A 181 4.07 7.58 -10.47
N ALA A 182 3.81 7.10 -9.26
CA ALA A 182 4.38 5.92 -8.66
C ALA A 182 3.48 4.70 -8.93
N VAL A 183 4.08 3.59 -9.38
CA VAL A 183 3.40 2.34 -9.72
C VAL A 183 4.03 1.13 -9.01
N PRO A 184 3.35 -0.01 -8.89
CA PRO A 184 3.92 -1.20 -8.26
C PRO A 184 5.20 -1.68 -8.95
N GLU A 185 6.13 -2.24 -8.17
CA GLU A 185 7.45 -2.65 -8.69
C GLU A 185 7.36 -3.71 -9.81
N PHE A 186 6.37 -4.59 -9.74
CA PHE A 186 6.15 -5.63 -10.75
C PHE A 186 5.66 -5.09 -12.11
N PHE A 187 5.39 -3.78 -12.24
CA PHE A 187 5.02 -3.17 -13.51
C PHE A 187 6.23 -3.10 -14.45
N ASN A 188 6.15 -3.84 -15.55
CA ASN A 188 7.08 -3.73 -16.66
C ASN A 188 6.86 -2.43 -17.46
N GLN A 189 7.72 -2.22 -18.47
CA GLN A 189 7.67 -1.02 -19.29
C GLN A 189 6.32 -0.81 -20.00
N THR A 190 5.72 -1.88 -20.55
CA THR A 190 4.41 -1.81 -21.21
C THR A 190 3.30 -1.33 -20.27
N LEU A 191 3.28 -1.83 -19.03
CA LEU A 191 2.32 -1.38 -18.03
C LEU A 191 2.57 0.07 -17.59
N ARG A 192 3.84 0.50 -17.49
CA ARG A 192 4.20 1.90 -17.20
C ARG A 192 3.76 2.84 -18.31
N GLU A 193 3.95 2.47 -19.56
CA GLU A 193 3.48 3.23 -20.73
C GLU A 193 1.96 3.30 -20.75
N MET A 194 1.27 2.19 -20.47
CA MET A 194 -0.18 2.16 -20.36
C MET A 194 -0.70 3.11 -19.27
N VAL A 195 -0.04 3.17 -18.11
CA VAL A 195 -0.39 4.14 -17.06
C VAL A 195 -0.16 5.58 -17.54
N ALA A 196 0.93 5.85 -18.26
CA ALA A 196 1.20 7.17 -18.81
C ALA A 196 0.12 7.61 -19.83
N ASP A 197 -0.31 6.70 -20.70
CA ASP A 197 -1.38 6.96 -21.66
C ASP A 197 -2.75 7.11 -20.99
N ALA A 198 -3.07 6.25 -20.01
CA ALA A 198 -4.27 6.38 -19.20
C ALA A 198 -4.33 7.73 -18.45
N SER A 199 -3.18 8.19 -17.94
CA SER A 199 -3.06 9.50 -17.30
C SER A 199 -3.34 10.63 -18.26
N ARG A 200 -2.78 10.56 -19.48
CA ARG A 200 -3.05 11.54 -20.54
C ARG A 200 -4.54 11.58 -20.89
N GLU A 201 -5.19 10.42 -20.97
CA GLU A 201 -6.64 10.32 -21.23
C GLU A 201 -7.52 10.82 -20.06
N ALA A 202 -7.03 10.72 -18.83
CA ALA A 202 -7.65 11.32 -17.64
C ALA A 202 -7.39 12.84 -17.54
N GLY A 203 -6.61 13.43 -18.46
CA GLY A 203 -6.24 14.85 -18.43
C GLY A 203 -5.17 15.17 -17.40
N ILE A 204 -4.28 14.21 -17.10
CA ILE A 204 -3.14 14.34 -16.20
C ILE A 204 -1.85 14.15 -17.02
N LYS A 205 -1.05 15.21 -17.10
CA LYS A 205 0.27 15.16 -17.74
C LYS A 205 1.28 14.51 -16.80
N SER A 206 1.79 13.34 -17.17
CA SER A 206 2.90 12.75 -16.43
C SER A 206 4.20 13.53 -16.66
N ALA A 207 4.90 13.83 -15.57
CA ALA A 207 6.21 14.51 -15.59
C ALA A 207 7.30 13.68 -16.25
N LEU A 208 7.23 12.37 -16.03
CA LEU A 208 8.21 11.34 -16.37
C LEU A 208 7.46 10.07 -16.76
N THR A 209 8.17 9.07 -17.26
CA THR A 209 7.66 7.69 -17.26
C THR A 209 7.30 7.31 -15.82
N PRO A 210 6.16 6.65 -15.56
CA PRO A 210 5.80 6.21 -14.22
C PRO A 210 6.93 5.42 -13.56
N VAL A 211 7.26 5.80 -12.32
CA VAL A 211 8.38 5.25 -11.54
C VAL A 211 7.87 4.23 -10.55
N SER A 212 8.75 3.36 -10.04
CA SER A 212 8.29 2.42 -9.02
C SER A 212 7.97 3.12 -7.70
N ARG A 213 6.96 2.63 -6.99
CA ARG A 213 6.53 3.20 -5.71
C ARG A 213 7.56 3.05 -4.61
N THR A 214 8.37 1.99 -4.64
CA THR A 214 9.50 1.86 -3.73
C THR A 214 10.56 2.93 -4.00
N THR A 215 10.85 3.23 -5.27
CA THR A 215 11.77 4.32 -5.66
C THR A 215 11.23 5.66 -5.20
N ALA A 216 9.94 5.95 -5.48
CA ALA A 216 9.29 7.18 -5.07
C ALA A 216 9.33 7.37 -3.55
N ALA A 217 9.06 6.31 -2.79
CA ALA A 217 9.04 6.34 -1.33
C ALA A 217 10.38 6.77 -0.71
N THR A 218 11.52 6.52 -1.36
CA THR A 218 12.83 6.96 -0.84
C THR A 218 12.92 8.49 -0.69
N PHE A 219 12.17 9.25 -1.50
CA PHE A 219 12.16 10.72 -1.47
C PHE A 219 11.31 11.30 -0.32
N VAL A 220 10.57 10.48 0.45
CA VAL A 220 9.72 10.98 1.55
C VAL A 220 10.51 11.61 2.69
N SER A 221 11.78 11.23 2.81
CA SER A 221 12.50 11.23 4.07
C SER A 221 13.60 12.29 4.18
N THR A 222 13.77 13.11 3.15
CA THR A 222 14.86 14.06 3.06
C THR A 222 14.29 15.48 3.09
N SER A 223 14.74 16.27 4.07
CA SER A 223 14.48 17.72 4.12
C SER A 223 15.12 18.44 2.93
N THR A 224 16.13 17.81 2.33
CA THR A 224 16.80 18.20 1.11
C THR A 224 16.27 17.43 -0.10
N ILE A 225 16.19 18.14 -1.21
CA ILE A 225 15.80 17.65 -2.55
C ILE A 225 16.66 16.49 -3.07
N VAL A 226 17.84 16.28 -2.47
CA VAL A 226 18.79 15.22 -2.82
C VAL A 226 18.93 14.30 -1.62
N ASN A 227 18.84 12.98 -1.84
CA ASN A 227 19.21 11.99 -0.84
C ASN A 227 20.65 12.26 -0.37
N PRO A 228 20.90 12.40 0.94
CA PRO A 228 22.26 12.51 1.45
C PRO A 228 23.12 11.39 0.88
N SER A 229 24.29 11.76 0.34
CA SER A 229 25.23 10.78 -0.19
C SER A 229 25.63 9.80 0.92
N GLY A 230 25.46 8.50 0.67
CA GLY A 230 25.85 7.44 1.60
C GLY A 230 24.73 6.87 2.48
N LEU A 231 23.48 7.35 2.37
CA LEU A 231 22.35 6.71 3.03
C LEU A 231 21.86 5.48 2.26
N ASN A 232 21.70 4.38 3.00
CA ASN A 232 21.20 3.11 2.53
C ASN A 232 19.77 2.91 2.99
N TYR A 233 18.89 2.67 2.03
CA TYR A 233 17.46 2.54 2.28
C TYR A 233 17.03 1.10 2.02
N ALA A 234 16.09 0.63 2.84
CA ALA A 234 15.20 -0.46 2.48
C ALA A 234 13.77 0.06 2.41
N VAL A 235 12.98 -0.40 1.44
CA VAL A 235 11.55 -0.14 1.37
C VAL A 235 10.83 -1.48 1.42
N ILE A 236 9.94 -1.62 2.40
CA ILE A 236 9.04 -2.77 2.56
C ILE A 236 7.68 -2.34 2.06
N ASP A 237 7.21 -2.92 0.96
CA ASP A 237 5.87 -2.71 0.43
C ASP A 237 5.00 -3.92 0.73
N HIS A 238 4.07 -3.75 1.67
CA HIS A 238 3.25 -4.82 2.22
C HIS A 238 1.77 -4.55 1.97
N GLY A 239 1.12 -5.51 1.32
CA GLY A 239 -0.31 -5.50 1.09
C GLY A 239 -0.96 -6.82 1.47
N MET A 240 -2.17 -7.01 0.96
CA MET A 240 -3.03 -8.11 1.38
C MET A 240 -2.46 -9.49 1.02
N PHE A 241 -1.79 -9.57 -0.12
CA PHE A 241 -1.25 -10.82 -0.70
C PHE A 241 0.23 -10.72 -1.06
N TYR A 242 0.93 -9.73 -0.53
CA TYR A 242 2.32 -9.54 -0.88
C TYR A 242 3.11 -8.84 0.21
N LEU A 243 4.41 -9.11 0.17
CA LEU A 243 5.45 -8.34 0.82
C LEU A 243 6.58 -8.24 -0.19
N ASP A 244 6.89 -7.02 -0.59
CA ASP A 244 7.94 -6.71 -1.54
C ASP A 244 9.03 -5.94 -0.80
N VAL A 245 10.29 -6.35 -0.94
CA VAL A 245 11.42 -5.62 -0.37
C VAL A 245 12.29 -5.08 -1.50
N SER A 246 12.61 -3.80 -1.42
CA SER A 246 13.68 -3.20 -2.21
C SER A 246 14.72 -2.62 -1.28
N ALA A 247 15.98 -2.66 -1.67
CA ALA A 247 17.02 -1.92 -0.99
C ALA A 247 17.98 -1.28 -2.00
N GLY A 248 18.58 -0.16 -1.61
CA GLY A 248 19.46 0.61 -2.47
C GLY A 248 20.57 1.33 -1.69
N HIS A 249 21.68 1.58 -2.38
CA HIS A 249 22.90 2.17 -1.81
C HIS A 249 23.20 3.51 -2.51
N GLY A 250 22.91 4.64 -1.87
CA GLY A 250 23.28 5.97 -2.38
C GLY A 250 22.98 6.21 -3.88
N ARG A 251 24.00 6.66 -4.65
CA ARG A 251 23.90 7.00 -6.08
C ARG A 251 23.77 5.80 -7.02
N GLU A 252 24.15 4.60 -6.58
CA GLU A 252 24.04 3.39 -7.41
C GLU A 252 22.74 2.66 -7.09
N ARG A 253 21.77 2.88 -7.99
CA ARG A 253 20.45 2.28 -7.98
C ARG A 253 20.50 0.82 -8.43
N ILE A 254 21.26 -0.03 -7.74
CA ILE A 254 21.06 -1.49 -7.84
C ILE A 254 19.77 -1.81 -7.08
N HIS A 255 18.63 -1.43 -7.66
CA HIS A 255 17.30 -1.76 -7.14
C HIS A 255 17.09 -3.24 -7.34
N GLN A 256 17.23 -4.00 -6.27
CA GLN A 256 16.93 -5.42 -6.28
C GLN A 256 15.63 -5.63 -5.53
N TYR A 257 14.60 -5.92 -6.32
CA TYR A 257 13.28 -6.28 -5.88
C TYR A 257 13.25 -7.74 -5.44
N PHE A 258 12.78 -7.97 -4.22
CA PHE A 258 12.47 -9.30 -3.72
C PHE A 258 10.97 -9.44 -3.47
N PRO A 259 10.25 -10.18 -4.34
CA PRO A 259 8.84 -10.48 -4.13
C PRO A 259 8.70 -11.65 -3.16
N ALA A 260 8.14 -11.40 -1.99
CA ALA A 260 7.83 -12.39 -0.97
C ALA A 260 6.32 -12.52 -0.79
N LEU A 261 5.64 -12.95 -1.86
CA LEU A 261 4.17 -13.01 -1.95
C LEU A 261 3.51 -13.80 -0.81
N GLN A 262 4.21 -14.77 -0.23
CA GLN A 262 3.69 -15.54 0.89
C GLN A 262 3.50 -14.72 2.18
N PHE A 263 4.20 -13.60 2.36
CA PHE A 263 4.19 -12.82 3.60
C PHE A 263 3.25 -11.61 3.55
N GLY A 264 2.19 -11.68 2.74
CA GLY A 264 1.09 -10.72 2.84
C GLY A 264 0.21 -10.96 4.07
N SER A 265 -0.59 -9.95 4.44
CA SER A 265 -1.51 -9.97 5.59
C SER A 265 -2.36 -11.24 5.69
N THR A 266 -2.83 -11.74 4.54
CA THR A 266 -3.71 -12.93 4.45
C THR A 266 -3.04 -14.21 5.00
N MET A 267 -1.72 -14.25 5.12
CA MET A 267 -1.03 -15.38 5.77
C MET A 267 -1.43 -15.53 7.24
N ILE A 268 -1.56 -14.40 7.95
CA ILE A 268 -1.92 -14.37 9.37
C ILE A 268 -3.37 -14.81 9.51
N ASP A 269 -4.26 -14.24 8.70
CA ASP A 269 -5.69 -14.55 8.71
C ASP A 269 -5.94 -16.02 8.37
N LYS A 270 -5.22 -16.57 7.37
CA LYS A 270 -5.27 -17.99 7.06
C LYS A 270 -4.89 -18.86 8.25
N HIS A 271 -3.77 -18.54 8.91
CA HIS A 271 -3.31 -19.32 10.03
C HIS A 271 -4.31 -19.32 11.19
N LEU A 272 -4.92 -18.16 11.46
CA LEU A 272 -5.95 -18.01 12.48
C LEU A 272 -7.22 -18.78 12.11
N THR A 273 -7.70 -18.68 10.87
CA THR A 273 -8.86 -19.43 10.39
C THR A 273 -8.63 -20.95 10.48
N ASP A 274 -7.48 -21.45 10.02
CA ASP A 274 -7.16 -22.88 10.08
C ASP A 274 -7.17 -23.39 11.53
N ARG A 275 -6.67 -22.58 12.48
CA ARG A 275 -6.73 -22.88 13.91
C ARG A 275 -8.16 -22.84 14.45
N LEU A 276 -8.93 -21.83 14.07
CA LEU A 276 -10.31 -21.66 14.51
C LEU A 276 -11.19 -22.84 14.06
N VAL A 277 -11.12 -23.21 12.77
CA VAL A 277 -11.89 -24.32 12.18
C VAL A 277 -11.51 -25.67 12.79
N SER A 278 -10.25 -25.84 13.21
CA SER A 278 -9.82 -27.09 13.86
C SER A 278 -10.28 -27.22 15.31
N ARG A 279 -10.66 -26.11 15.97
CA ARG A 279 -11.11 -26.08 17.37
C ARG A 279 -12.62 -25.97 17.52
N VAL A 280 -13.29 -25.23 16.63
CA VAL A 280 -14.73 -24.97 16.71
C VAL A 280 -15.47 -25.96 15.82
N GLU A 281 -16.11 -26.94 16.45
CA GLU A 281 -16.79 -28.05 15.77
C GLU A 281 -17.88 -27.55 14.81
N GLU A 282 -18.66 -26.53 15.21
CA GLU A 282 -19.71 -25.94 14.38
C GLU A 282 -19.16 -25.42 13.04
N LEU A 283 -18.03 -24.71 13.06
CA LEU A 283 -17.43 -24.19 11.82
C LEU A 283 -16.98 -25.33 10.91
N ASN A 284 -16.42 -26.39 11.49
CA ASN A 284 -16.00 -27.58 10.75
C ASN A 284 -17.20 -28.28 10.08
N MET A 285 -18.31 -28.43 10.81
CA MET A 285 -19.54 -28.99 10.27
C MET A 285 -20.12 -28.16 9.12
N GLU A 286 -20.20 -26.83 9.28
CA GLU A 286 -20.64 -25.92 8.21
C GLU A 286 -19.78 -26.07 6.96
N ILE A 287 -18.46 -26.16 7.11
CA ILE A 287 -17.53 -26.38 5.99
C ILE A 287 -17.78 -27.75 5.35
N ALA A 288 -18.02 -28.80 6.15
CA ALA A 288 -18.29 -30.14 5.66
C ALA A 288 -19.59 -30.22 4.84
N ILE A 289 -20.59 -29.39 5.13
CA ILE A 289 -21.86 -29.31 4.37
C ILE A 289 -21.82 -28.30 3.21
N GLY A 290 -20.67 -27.63 2.98
CA GLY A 290 -20.41 -26.83 1.79
C GLY A 290 -20.07 -25.37 2.03
N ALA A 291 -20.04 -24.89 3.28
CA ALA A 291 -19.59 -23.54 3.59
C ALA A 291 -18.11 -23.35 3.21
N SER A 292 -17.76 -22.14 2.81
CA SER A 292 -16.40 -21.82 2.39
C SER A 292 -15.50 -21.51 3.58
N GLN A 293 -14.44 -22.30 3.79
CA GLN A 293 -13.42 -21.94 4.78
C GLN A 293 -12.75 -20.60 4.45
N THR A 294 -12.50 -20.32 3.17
CA THR A 294 -11.82 -19.09 2.77
C THR A 294 -12.70 -17.84 2.95
N ALA A 295 -14.03 -18.00 2.97
CA ALA A 295 -14.97 -16.97 3.41
C ALA A 295 -14.76 -16.50 4.83
N LEU A 296 -14.11 -17.28 5.69
CA LEU A 296 -13.79 -16.87 7.06
C LEU A 296 -12.63 -15.89 7.16
N TYR A 297 -11.80 -15.70 6.12
CA TYR A 297 -10.65 -14.78 6.21
C TYR A 297 -11.06 -13.33 6.44
N GLY A 298 -12.18 -12.90 5.85
CA GLY A 298 -12.73 -11.56 6.07
C GLY A 298 -13.13 -11.35 7.54
N PRO A 299 -14.08 -12.14 8.07
CA PRO A 299 -14.49 -12.08 9.47
C PRO A 299 -13.32 -12.21 10.45
N VAL A 300 -12.39 -13.14 10.19
CA VAL A 300 -11.20 -13.32 11.04
C VAL A 300 -10.29 -12.10 11.01
N ARG A 301 -10.02 -11.51 9.84
CA ARG A 301 -9.22 -10.27 9.74
C ARG A 301 -9.88 -9.11 10.49
N GLN A 302 -11.19 -8.97 10.35
CA GLN A 302 -11.95 -7.93 11.04
C GLN A 302 -11.83 -8.09 12.55
N ALA A 303 -12.11 -9.29 13.07
CA ALA A 303 -11.96 -9.60 14.48
C ALA A 303 -10.52 -9.36 14.96
N ARG A 304 -9.51 -9.79 14.20
CA ARG A 304 -8.09 -9.57 14.47
C ARG A 304 -7.70 -8.09 14.56
N THR A 305 -8.33 -7.24 13.75
CA THR A 305 -8.07 -5.79 13.80
C THR A 305 -8.73 -5.16 15.02
N LEU A 306 -9.93 -5.61 15.39
CA LEU A 306 -10.74 -5.02 16.45
C LEU A 306 -10.33 -5.51 17.85
N ILE A 307 -9.83 -6.74 17.97
CA ILE A 307 -9.41 -7.33 19.25
C ILE A 307 -8.28 -6.54 19.93
N ARG A 308 -7.46 -5.80 19.16
CA ARG A 308 -6.37 -5.00 19.69
C ARG A 308 -6.83 -3.74 20.45
N ASP A 309 -8.06 -3.26 20.22
CA ASP A 309 -8.59 -2.03 20.86
C ASP A 309 -7.66 -0.79 20.83
N ASP A 310 -6.74 -0.74 19.85
CA ASP A 310 -5.69 0.27 19.72
C ASP A 310 -5.87 1.14 18.47
N LEU A 311 -6.98 0.93 17.74
CA LEU A 311 -7.22 1.57 16.46
C LEU A 311 -7.20 3.10 16.54
N ASP A 312 -7.85 3.65 17.56
CA ASP A 312 -7.87 5.10 17.79
C ASP A 312 -6.45 5.64 18.00
N SER A 313 -5.57 4.86 18.62
CA SER A 313 -4.17 5.23 18.78
C SER A 313 -3.42 5.23 17.45
N HIS A 314 -3.57 4.19 16.63
CA HIS A 314 -2.95 4.14 15.30
C HIS A 314 -3.43 5.23 14.34
N LEU A 315 -4.68 5.70 14.50
CA LEU A 315 -5.26 6.75 13.67
C LEU A 315 -4.98 8.16 14.21
N LEU A 316 -5.03 8.35 15.53
CA LEU A 316 -4.91 9.67 16.17
C LEU A 316 -3.49 9.99 16.65
N GLY A 317 -2.60 9.00 16.69
CA GLY A 317 -1.26 9.13 17.29
C GLY A 317 -1.32 9.33 18.80
N SER A 318 -2.30 8.75 19.48
CA SER A 318 -2.37 8.80 20.95
C SER A 318 -1.37 7.81 21.57
N LYS A 319 -1.13 7.87 22.89
CA LYS A 319 -0.20 6.94 23.54
C LYS A 319 -0.73 5.51 23.41
N ASN A 320 0.00 4.68 22.67
CA ASN A 320 -0.21 3.23 22.64
C ASN A 320 0.04 2.66 24.04
N ASP A 321 -0.99 2.06 24.61
CA ASP A 321 -0.84 1.08 25.69
C ASP A 321 -0.74 -0.30 25.02
N PRO A 322 0.45 -0.92 24.98
CA PRO A 322 0.66 -2.20 24.31
C PRO A 322 -0.10 -3.36 24.98
N ASP A 323 -0.57 -3.18 26.21
CA ASP A 323 -1.33 -4.19 26.96
C ASP A 323 -2.85 -4.03 26.79
N ARG A 324 -3.29 -3.02 26.04
CA ARG A 324 -4.71 -2.83 25.76
C ARG A 324 -5.13 -3.79 24.65
N HIS A 325 -6.02 -4.72 24.97
CA HIS A 325 -6.68 -5.62 24.04
C HIS A 325 -7.95 -6.21 24.68
N PHE A 326 -8.81 -6.82 23.88
CA PHE A 326 -9.86 -7.72 24.36
C PHE A 326 -9.30 -9.15 24.44
N ASP A 327 -9.63 -9.91 25.48
CA ASP A 327 -9.19 -11.31 25.58
C ASP A 327 -9.80 -12.20 24.50
N GLU A 328 -11.06 -11.90 24.12
CA GLU A 328 -11.79 -12.58 23.06
C GLU A 328 -12.60 -11.55 22.24
N TYR A 329 -12.75 -11.82 20.95
CA TYR A 329 -13.57 -11.00 20.05
C TYR A 329 -14.49 -11.88 19.19
N PRO A 330 -15.82 -11.66 19.17
CA PRO A 330 -16.74 -12.47 18.40
C PRO A 330 -16.56 -12.24 16.89
N LEU A 331 -16.62 -13.31 16.10
CA LEU A 331 -16.68 -13.21 14.65
C LEU A 331 -18.10 -12.86 14.22
N ASP A 332 -18.23 -11.94 13.27
CA ASP A 332 -19.49 -11.75 12.54
C ASP A 332 -19.61 -12.81 11.44
N LEU A 333 -20.47 -13.80 11.70
CA LEU A 333 -20.74 -14.92 10.80
C LEU A 333 -22.14 -14.85 10.19
N THR A 334 -22.85 -13.73 10.33
CA THR A 334 -24.25 -13.59 9.88
C THR A 334 -24.44 -13.94 8.40
N ASN A 335 -23.42 -13.67 7.58
CA ASN A 335 -23.42 -13.92 6.14
C ASN A 335 -22.54 -15.11 5.71
N TRP A 336 -22.17 -15.98 6.65
CA TRP A 336 -21.28 -17.13 6.42
C TRP A 336 -21.96 -18.46 6.79
N GLY A 337 -21.83 -19.47 5.92
CA GLY A 337 -22.48 -20.77 6.12
C GLY A 337 -24.00 -20.63 6.24
N SER A 338 -24.59 -21.25 7.26
CA SER A 338 -26.00 -21.06 7.64
C SER A 338 -26.32 -19.71 8.29
N GLY A 339 -25.31 -18.93 8.67
CA GLY A 339 -25.47 -17.69 9.44
C GLY A 339 -25.77 -17.89 10.93
N GLN A 340 -25.76 -19.12 11.42
CA GLN A 340 -26.16 -19.46 12.80
C GLN A 340 -24.98 -19.81 13.72
N SER A 341 -23.81 -20.16 13.16
CA SER A 341 -22.65 -20.53 13.95
C SER A 341 -22.13 -19.37 14.78
N GLN A 342 -21.60 -19.69 15.95
CA GLN A 342 -20.91 -18.72 16.81
C GLN A 342 -19.44 -19.12 16.96
N ALA A 343 -18.55 -18.14 16.81
CA ALA A 343 -17.14 -18.33 17.05
C ALA A 343 -16.53 -17.05 17.61
N VAL A 344 -15.50 -17.22 18.44
CA VAL A 344 -14.72 -16.12 19.00
C VAL A 344 -13.25 -16.30 18.62
N LEU A 345 -12.57 -15.19 18.39
CA LEU A 345 -11.13 -15.13 18.20
C LEU A 345 -10.50 -14.78 19.54
N SER A 346 -9.57 -15.61 20.03
CA SER A 346 -8.82 -15.32 21.25
C SER A 346 -7.61 -14.44 20.97
N TRP A 347 -7.28 -13.54 21.90
CA TRP A 347 -6.06 -12.74 21.81
C TRP A 347 -4.80 -13.61 21.83
N GLU A 348 -4.80 -14.70 22.61
CA GLU A 348 -3.67 -15.64 22.65
C GLU A 348 -3.35 -16.19 21.25
N ASP A 349 -4.36 -16.63 20.50
CA ASP A 349 -4.16 -17.14 19.13
C ASP A 349 -3.69 -16.02 18.17
N VAL A 350 -4.26 -14.81 18.30
CA VAL A 350 -3.85 -13.63 17.51
C VAL A 350 -2.40 -13.29 17.78
N HIS A 351 -2.03 -13.07 19.03
CA HIS A 351 -0.68 -12.73 19.44
C HIS A 351 0.32 -13.82 18.99
N ALA A 352 -0.01 -15.10 19.12
CA ALA A 352 0.84 -16.18 18.63
C ALA A 352 1.03 -16.18 17.11
N ALA A 353 -0.05 -15.91 16.35
CA ALA A 353 0.02 -15.83 14.88
C ALA A 353 0.85 -14.62 14.41
N GLU A 354 0.69 -13.48 15.08
CA GLU A 354 1.42 -12.24 14.78
C GLU A 354 2.90 -12.35 15.16
N ARG A 355 3.20 -12.91 16.32
CA ARG A 355 4.57 -13.22 16.74
C ARG A 355 5.29 -14.11 15.74
N ARG A 356 4.58 -15.12 15.22
CA ARG A 356 5.10 -16.00 14.17
C ARG A 356 5.36 -15.22 12.88
N PHE A 357 4.43 -14.37 12.45
CA PHE A 357 4.61 -13.52 11.28
C PHE A 357 5.84 -12.62 11.40
N ILE A 358 5.99 -11.93 12.54
CA ILE A 358 7.14 -11.07 12.83
C ILE A 358 8.45 -11.85 12.69
N GLY A 359 8.57 -13.00 13.35
CA GLY A 359 9.80 -13.80 13.31
C GLY A 359 10.14 -14.30 11.89
N VAL A 360 9.12 -14.65 11.10
CA VAL A 360 9.31 -15.06 9.69
C VAL A 360 9.76 -13.89 8.83
N VAL A 361 9.10 -12.72 8.92
CA VAL A 361 9.47 -11.53 8.16
C VAL A 361 10.88 -11.06 8.53
N ALA A 362 11.19 -10.98 9.83
CA ALA A 362 12.51 -10.59 10.33
C ALA A 362 13.61 -11.50 9.78
N SER A 363 13.43 -12.82 9.88
CA SER A 363 14.42 -13.79 9.38
C SER A 363 14.63 -13.67 7.87
N ASN A 364 13.55 -13.50 7.11
CA ASN A 364 13.64 -13.35 5.65
C ASN A 364 14.28 -12.03 5.24
N LEU A 365 14.02 -10.93 5.96
CA LEU A 365 14.64 -9.65 5.70
C LEU A 365 16.17 -9.72 5.83
N ILE A 366 16.68 -10.39 6.87
CA ILE A 366 18.13 -10.63 7.03
C ILE A 366 18.69 -11.40 5.84
N ILE A 367 18.02 -12.49 5.43
CA ILE A 367 18.44 -13.32 4.29
C ILE A 367 18.47 -12.51 3.00
N TYR A 368 17.44 -11.69 2.76
CA TYR A 368 17.37 -10.85 1.56
C TYR A 368 18.50 -9.84 1.54
N LEU A 369 18.69 -9.08 2.61
CA LEU A 369 19.76 -8.09 2.68
C LEU A 369 21.14 -8.75 2.58
N ALA A 370 21.35 -9.94 3.14
CA ALA A 370 22.60 -10.69 2.97
C ALA A 370 22.81 -11.14 1.52
N ALA A 371 21.76 -11.60 0.83
CA ALA A 371 21.83 -11.95 -0.58
C ALA A 371 22.16 -10.73 -1.47
N LEU A 372 21.60 -9.56 -1.14
CA LEU A 372 21.94 -8.30 -1.82
C LEU A 372 23.41 -7.94 -1.62
N ARG A 373 23.91 -8.05 -0.40
CA ARG A 373 25.31 -7.80 -0.07
C ARG A 373 26.25 -8.71 -0.85
N LEU A 374 25.97 -10.02 -0.89
CA LEU A 374 26.77 -11.00 -1.62
C LEU A 374 26.80 -10.73 -3.13
N ARG A 375 25.68 -10.26 -3.71
CA ARG A 375 25.64 -9.89 -5.13
C ARG A 375 26.49 -8.65 -5.43
N ARG A 376 26.51 -7.68 -4.52
CA ARG A 376 27.33 -6.46 -4.65
C ARG A 376 28.80 -6.74 -4.40
N LEU A 377 29.11 -7.64 -3.46
CA LEU A 377 30.46 -8.03 -3.06
C LEU A 377 30.65 -9.54 -3.29
N PRO A 378 30.86 -10.00 -4.54
CA PRO A 378 30.94 -11.42 -4.88
C PRO A 378 32.07 -12.16 -4.16
N ASP A 379 33.12 -11.44 -3.78
CA ASP A 379 34.31 -11.94 -3.08
C ASP A 379 34.14 -11.95 -1.55
N ALA A 380 33.00 -11.52 -1.03
CA ALA A 380 32.74 -11.57 0.41
C ALA A 380 32.66 -13.02 0.91
N PRO A 381 33.17 -13.31 2.14
CA PRO A 381 33.10 -14.64 2.73
C PRO A 381 31.65 -15.14 2.80
N ARG A 382 31.37 -16.29 2.19
CA ARG A 382 30.01 -16.87 2.14
C ARG A 382 29.56 -17.47 3.47
N ASP A 383 30.48 -17.64 4.40
CA ASP A 383 30.29 -18.38 5.64
C ASP A 383 29.58 -17.55 6.72
N GLN A 384 29.39 -16.24 6.48
CA GLN A 384 28.69 -15.33 7.38
C GLN A 384 27.51 -14.68 6.66
N ILE A 385 26.29 -14.90 7.18
CA ILE A 385 25.08 -14.19 6.75
C ILE A 385 25.13 -12.77 7.34
N ILE A 386 25.90 -11.90 6.69
CA ILE A 386 25.96 -10.49 7.08
C ILE A 386 24.99 -9.72 6.19
N PRO A 387 23.95 -9.08 6.75
CA PRO A 387 23.03 -8.28 5.96
C PRO A 387 23.73 -7.05 5.35
N GLU A 388 23.16 -6.53 4.26
CA GLU A 388 23.48 -5.20 3.74
C GLU A 388 23.27 -4.15 4.82
N ASN A 389 24.15 -3.14 4.89
CA ASN A 389 23.98 -2.06 5.85
C ASN A 389 22.80 -1.18 5.41
N VAL A 390 21.82 -0.99 6.29
CA VAL A 390 20.64 -0.17 6.04
C VAL A 390 20.61 0.89 7.13
N ASP A 391 20.48 2.15 6.75
CA ASP A 391 20.39 3.25 7.71
C ASP A 391 18.93 3.57 8.03
N ARG A 392 18.03 3.31 7.09
CA ARG A 392 16.61 3.67 7.18
C ARG A 392 15.71 2.70 6.43
N VAL A 393 14.55 2.40 7.01
CA VAL A 393 13.52 1.56 6.41
C VAL A 393 12.25 2.37 6.20
N VAL A 394 11.69 2.34 4.99
CA VAL A 394 10.37 2.90 4.69
C VAL A 394 9.35 1.77 4.57
N ILE A 395 8.28 1.83 5.35
CA ILE A 395 7.18 0.86 5.30
C ILE A 395 6.02 1.47 4.51
N LEU A 396 5.71 0.85 3.38
CA LEU A 396 4.49 1.10 2.61
C LEU A 396 3.49 0.03 2.98
N THR A 397 2.38 0.42 3.61
CA THR A 397 1.28 -0.52 3.82
C THR A 397 -0.03 0.22 3.92
N THR A 398 -1.08 -0.44 3.44
CA THR A 398 -2.46 0.00 3.51
C THR A 398 -3.25 -0.77 4.57
N GLY A 399 -2.63 -1.78 5.19
CA GLY A 399 -3.25 -2.68 6.16
C GLY A 399 -2.84 -2.40 7.61
N PRO A 400 -3.49 -3.07 8.59
CA PRO A 400 -3.24 -2.87 10.03
C PRO A 400 -1.93 -3.51 10.53
N ASP A 401 -1.12 -4.07 9.61
CA ASP A 401 0.07 -4.85 9.93
C ASP A 401 1.35 -4.01 10.04
N GLY A 402 1.28 -2.69 9.80
CA GLY A 402 2.41 -1.77 9.93
C GLY A 402 3.23 -1.95 11.22
N PRO A 403 2.60 -2.04 12.41
CA PRO A 403 3.32 -2.22 13.66
C PRO A 403 4.06 -3.56 13.74
N LEU A 404 3.52 -4.61 13.11
CA LEU A 404 4.17 -5.92 13.05
C LEU A 404 5.41 -5.86 12.14
N LEU A 405 5.33 -5.12 11.04
CA LEU A 405 6.47 -4.89 10.15
C LEU A 405 7.55 -4.06 10.85
N GLU A 406 7.17 -3.02 11.59
CA GLU A 406 8.09 -2.23 12.41
C GLU A 406 8.83 -3.10 13.43
N GLN A 407 8.10 -3.98 14.14
CA GLN A 407 8.72 -4.92 15.07
C GLN A 407 9.63 -5.92 14.34
N ALA A 408 9.25 -6.42 13.17
CA ALA A 408 10.09 -7.32 12.37
C ALA A 408 11.38 -6.64 11.90
N VAL A 409 11.33 -5.36 11.55
CA VAL A 409 12.50 -4.55 11.20
C VAL A 409 13.42 -4.39 12.41
N ARG A 410 12.88 -4.03 13.57
CA ARG A 410 13.67 -3.88 14.80
C ARG A 410 14.34 -5.18 15.23
N GLU A 411 13.65 -6.31 15.12
CA GLU A 411 14.21 -7.62 15.45
C GLU A 411 15.30 -8.08 14.48
N SER A 412 15.23 -7.67 13.22
CA SER A 412 16.17 -8.10 12.20
C SER A 412 17.39 -7.19 12.09
N LEU A 413 17.19 -5.88 12.19
CA LEU A 413 18.21 -4.86 11.91
C LEU A 413 18.63 -4.07 13.16
N GLY A 414 17.85 -4.16 14.24
CA GLY A 414 18.12 -3.51 15.54
C GLY A 414 17.31 -2.23 15.77
N GLU A 415 17.25 -1.83 17.04
CA GLU A 415 16.48 -0.66 17.53
C GLU A 415 16.99 0.71 17.03
N HIS A 416 18.20 0.75 16.46
CA HIS A 416 18.85 1.99 16.03
C HIS A 416 18.44 2.43 14.62
N ILE A 417 17.71 1.58 13.88
CA ILE A 417 17.29 1.85 12.51
C ILE A 417 16.16 2.87 12.52
N GLU A 418 16.28 3.90 11.69
CA GLU A 418 15.18 4.85 11.51
C GLU A 418 14.09 4.20 10.64
N ILE A 419 12.87 4.16 11.16
CA ILE A 419 11.71 3.60 10.45
C ILE A 419 10.77 4.75 10.10
N ILE A 420 10.34 4.80 8.84
CA ILE A 420 9.36 5.75 8.32
C ILE A 420 8.13 4.98 7.88
N GLY A 421 6.97 5.40 8.37
CA GLY A 421 5.78 4.55 8.35
C GLY A 421 5.75 3.68 9.62
N GLY A 422 5.03 2.55 9.55
CA GLY A 422 4.81 1.67 10.70
C GLY A 422 3.43 1.87 11.34
N THR A 423 2.88 3.08 11.30
CA THR A 423 1.49 3.33 11.69
C THR A 423 0.56 3.36 10.49
N LEU A 424 -0.74 3.10 10.69
CA LEU A 424 -1.74 3.25 9.64
C LEU A 424 -1.71 4.67 9.04
N ARG A 425 -1.61 5.71 9.88
CA ARG A 425 -1.58 7.11 9.43
C ARG A 425 -0.40 7.43 8.51
N GLU A 426 0.76 6.82 8.75
CA GLU A 426 2.01 7.19 8.08
C GLU A 426 2.36 6.28 6.91
N SER A 427 1.85 5.05 6.87
CA SER A 427 2.31 4.03 5.92
C SER A 427 1.62 4.04 4.55
N PHE A 428 0.47 4.70 4.41
CA PHE A 428 -0.30 4.67 3.15
C PHE A 428 0.12 5.72 2.12
N SER A 429 0.79 6.79 2.56
CA SER A 429 1.16 7.95 1.73
C SER A 429 2.64 8.14 1.39
N PRO A 430 3.65 7.38 1.87
CA PRO A 430 5.06 7.74 1.63
C PRO A 430 5.44 7.73 0.15
N ALA A 431 4.90 6.82 -0.66
CA ALA A 431 5.15 6.77 -2.10
C ALA A 431 4.60 8.01 -2.83
N ALA A 432 3.34 8.39 -2.59
CA ALA A 432 2.75 9.60 -3.17
C ALA A 432 3.48 10.86 -2.68
N SER A 433 3.85 10.90 -1.39
CA SER A 433 4.55 12.03 -0.80
C SER A 433 5.95 12.21 -1.39
N GLY A 434 6.68 11.11 -1.58
CA GLY A 434 7.98 11.12 -2.24
C GLY A 434 7.89 11.49 -3.72
N ALA A 435 6.86 11.02 -4.43
CA ALA A 435 6.57 11.45 -5.81
C ALA A 435 6.27 12.96 -5.91
N ALA A 436 5.49 13.51 -4.96
CA ALA A 436 5.17 14.94 -4.92
C ALA A 436 6.41 15.79 -4.67
N ARG A 437 7.29 15.34 -3.77
CA ARG A 437 8.61 15.97 -3.55
C ARG A 437 9.45 15.92 -4.81
N ALA A 438 9.54 14.77 -5.48
CA ALA A 438 10.26 14.67 -6.75
C ALA A 438 9.69 15.62 -7.83
N ALA A 439 8.37 15.83 -7.85
CA ALA A 439 7.73 16.78 -8.76
C ALA A 439 8.15 18.23 -8.44
N LEU A 440 8.16 18.61 -7.16
CA LEU A 440 8.67 19.91 -6.71
C LEU A 440 10.12 20.17 -7.16
N VAL A 441 10.96 19.13 -7.11
CA VAL A 441 12.35 19.18 -7.56
C VAL A 441 12.43 19.44 -9.07
N ALA A 442 11.68 18.68 -9.86
CA ALA A 442 11.64 18.81 -11.31
C ALA A 442 11.17 20.20 -11.75
N MET A 443 10.30 20.84 -10.95
CA MET A 443 9.72 22.15 -11.23
C MET A 443 10.57 23.34 -10.79
N SER A 444 11.59 23.16 -9.93
CA SER A 444 12.35 24.26 -9.34
C SER A 444 13.59 24.65 -10.18
N PRO A 445 13.57 25.77 -10.92
CA PRO A 445 14.74 26.19 -11.71
C PRO A 445 15.76 26.86 -10.77
N GLY A 446 16.83 26.13 -10.42
CA GLY A 446 18.00 26.71 -9.75
C GLY A 446 18.50 25.98 -8.50
N MET A 447 17.71 25.09 -7.89
CA MET A 447 18.17 24.33 -6.71
C MET A 447 19.08 23.13 -7.04
N CYS A 448 19.16 22.72 -8.31
CA CYS A 448 19.98 21.57 -8.77
C CYS A 448 20.79 21.86 -10.06
N ARG A 449 21.40 23.04 -10.21
CA ARG A 449 22.43 23.26 -11.23
C ARG A 449 23.79 23.59 -10.62
N LYS A 450 24.30 22.70 -9.77
CA LYS A 450 25.74 22.42 -9.86
C LYS A 450 25.92 21.45 -11.01
N ARG A 451 26.58 21.94 -12.05
CA ARG A 451 27.04 21.18 -13.22
C ARG A 451 28.09 20.16 -12.74
N SER A 452 27.66 19.11 -12.05
CA SER A 452 28.44 17.89 -11.87
C SER A 452 27.80 16.82 -12.73
N GLU A 453 28.61 16.23 -13.59
CA GLU A 453 28.26 15.16 -14.51
C GLU A 453 27.36 14.11 -13.84
N ARG A 454 26.27 13.75 -14.54
CA ARG A 454 25.25 12.73 -14.20
C ARG A 454 24.25 13.15 -13.12
N SER A 455 23.22 13.90 -13.53
CA SER A 455 21.97 14.03 -12.76
C SER A 455 21.02 12.89 -13.16
N VAL A 456 20.38 12.28 -12.16
CA VAL A 456 19.65 10.99 -12.25
C VAL A 456 18.37 11.05 -13.09
N PHE A 457 17.91 12.25 -13.48
CA PHE A 457 16.76 12.43 -14.38
C PHE A 457 17.14 12.55 -15.86
N ASP A 458 18.43 12.62 -16.20
CA ASP A 458 18.88 12.79 -17.59
C ASP A 458 18.97 11.46 -18.37
N HIS A 459 18.70 10.31 -17.75
CA HIS A 459 18.81 8.98 -18.38
C HIS A 459 17.49 8.33 -18.77
N GLU A 460 16.36 9.01 -18.58
CA GLU A 460 15.04 8.59 -19.09
C GLU A 460 14.31 9.73 -19.85
N LEU A 461 15.07 10.65 -20.45
CA LEU A 461 14.58 11.64 -21.41
C LEU A 461 14.89 11.23 -22.86
#